data_AF-A0A066UN24-F1
#
_entry.id   AF-A0A066UN24-F1
#
_cell.length_a   1.000
_cell.length_b   1.000
_cell.length_c   1.000
_cell.angle_alpha   90.00
_cell.angle_beta   90.00
_cell.angle_gamma   90.00
#
_symmetry.space_group_name_H-M   'P 1'
#
loop_
_entity.id
_entity.type
_entity.pdbx_description
1 polymer ?
#
loop_
_entity_poly.entity_id
_entity_poly.type
_entity_poly.pdbx_seq_one_letter_code
_entity_poly.pdbx_strand_id
1 'polypeptide(L)'
;MSMTPSRAKNAIGRSLSQIIFGYPTTSDKRQIWQYFNHRCAYFDCQITERSGHLDHLIPISDGGTNHKHNFVLACRHCNGDEKREQDWVLFLTLKCQNLPKSVFQKRYEKIQSWYNQKDCQIMDLRIQQEMNNIINQAKQDFDNAVAKMRELKKGIK
;
A
#
# COMPACT_ATOMS: atom_id res chain seq x y z
N MET A 1 10.67 13.68 -11.70
CA MET A 1 9.20 13.55 -11.82
C MET A 1 8.58 14.74 -11.07
N SER A 2 7.68 15.52 -11.68
CA SER A 2 7.18 16.75 -11.05
C SER A 2 6.29 16.46 -9.85
N MET A 3 6.38 17.31 -8.82
CA MET A 3 5.48 17.23 -7.66
C MET A 3 4.15 17.89 -8.02
N THR A 4 3.08 17.11 -8.05
CA THR A 4 1.71 17.62 -8.27
C THR A 4 0.98 17.74 -6.93
N PRO A 5 -0.10 18.55 -6.83
CA PRO A 5 -0.90 18.61 -5.61
C PRO A 5 -1.39 17.24 -5.13
N SER A 6 -1.85 16.37 -6.04
CA SER A 6 -2.26 15.01 -5.70
C SER A 6 -1.11 14.20 -5.08
N ARG A 7 0.10 14.27 -5.66
CA ARG A 7 1.28 13.58 -5.13
C ARG A 7 1.69 14.11 -3.76
N ALA A 8 1.62 15.43 -3.55
CA ALA A 8 1.90 16.08 -2.28
C ALA A 8 0.88 15.66 -1.20
N LYS A 9 -0.42 15.68 -1.52
CA LYS A 9 -1.49 15.20 -0.62
C LYS A 9 -1.28 13.75 -0.17
N ASN A 10 -0.91 12.89 -1.11
CA ASN A 10 -0.60 11.49 -0.78
C ASN A 10 0.68 11.38 0.06
N ALA A 11 1.66 12.26 -0.13
CA ALA A 11 2.86 12.31 0.70
C ALA A 11 2.55 12.74 2.14
N ILE A 12 1.65 13.71 2.36
CA ILE A 12 1.20 14.16 3.70
C ILE A 12 0.60 12.99 4.49
N GLY A 13 -0.33 12.24 3.89
CA GLY A 13 -0.92 11.08 4.57
C GLY A 13 0.14 10.05 4.97
N ARG A 14 1.05 9.72 4.04
CA ARG A 14 2.15 8.78 4.29
C ARG A 14 3.10 9.25 5.38
N SER A 15 3.47 10.53 5.41
CA SER A 15 4.40 11.06 6.40
C SER A 15 3.80 11.02 7.81
N LEU A 16 2.49 11.30 7.95
CA LEU A 16 1.82 11.24 9.25
C LEU A 16 1.67 9.80 9.74
N SER A 17 1.23 8.87 8.88
CA SER A 17 1.10 7.45 9.25
C SER A 17 2.45 6.83 9.66
N GLN A 18 3.56 7.29 9.11
CA GLN A 18 4.91 6.81 9.48
C GLN A 18 5.27 7.10 10.93
N ILE A 19 4.68 8.11 11.57
CA ILE A 19 4.96 8.41 12.99
C ILE A 19 4.50 7.25 13.88
N ILE A 20 3.37 6.63 13.55
CA ILE A 20 2.77 5.55 14.35
C ILE A 20 3.29 4.18 13.91
N PHE A 21 3.25 3.89 12.61
CA PHE A 21 3.56 2.56 12.10
C PHE A 21 5.01 2.38 11.66
N GLY A 22 5.80 3.46 11.60
CA GLY A 22 7.11 3.43 10.97
C GLY A 22 7.04 2.97 9.52
N TYR A 23 8.09 2.25 9.11
CA TYR A 23 8.18 1.53 7.84
C TYR A 23 8.86 0.18 8.11
N PRO A 24 8.59 -0.90 7.34
CA PRO A 24 9.23 -2.19 7.54
C PRO A 24 10.75 -2.05 7.69
N THR A 25 11.27 -2.53 8.82
CA THR A 25 12.70 -2.56 9.11
C THR A 25 13.42 -3.53 8.19
N THR A 26 14.75 -3.49 8.12
CA THR A 26 15.53 -4.49 7.34
C THR A 26 15.20 -5.93 7.74
N SER A 27 14.91 -6.18 9.02
CA SER A 27 14.48 -7.50 9.51
C SER A 27 13.10 -7.87 8.96
N ASP A 28 12.13 -6.95 9.01
CA ASP A 28 10.79 -7.18 8.47
C ASP A 28 10.83 -7.45 6.97
N LYS A 29 11.62 -6.68 6.22
CA LYS A 29 11.83 -6.91 4.79
C LYS A 29 12.35 -8.33 4.57
N ARG A 30 13.39 -8.75 5.29
CA ARG A 30 13.93 -10.11 5.17
C ARG A 30 12.86 -11.17 5.42
N GLN A 31 12.02 -11.00 6.44
CA GLN A 31 10.92 -11.92 6.74
C GLN A 31 9.90 -12.00 5.60
N ILE A 32 9.48 -10.85 5.05
CA ILE A 32 8.57 -10.81 3.89
C ILE A 32 9.19 -11.56 2.71
N TRP A 33 10.46 -11.27 2.39
CA TRP A 33 11.17 -11.90 1.28
C TRP A 33 11.27 -13.43 1.42
N GLN A 34 11.62 -13.89 2.62
CA GLN A 34 11.71 -15.32 2.96
C GLN A 34 10.34 -16.00 2.88
N TYR A 35 9.29 -15.40 3.46
CA TYR A 35 7.94 -15.95 3.43
C TYR A 35 7.44 -16.16 2.00
N PHE A 36 7.70 -15.20 1.12
CA PHE A 36 7.31 -15.28 -0.30
C PHE A 36 8.31 -16.05 -1.16
N ASN A 37 9.34 -16.68 -0.59
CA ASN A 37 10.37 -17.46 -1.30
C ASN A 37 11.01 -16.69 -2.47
N HIS A 38 11.27 -15.39 -2.28
CA HIS A 38 11.82 -14.52 -3.33
C HIS A 38 10.99 -14.55 -4.64
N ARG A 39 9.67 -14.72 -4.52
CA ARG A 39 8.73 -14.80 -5.65
C ARG A 39 7.59 -13.81 -5.50
N CYS A 40 7.13 -13.26 -6.61
CA CYS A 40 6.02 -12.32 -6.64
C CYS A 40 4.75 -13.00 -6.11
N ALA A 41 4.10 -12.43 -5.11
CA ALA A 41 2.89 -12.97 -4.51
C ALA A 41 1.73 -13.09 -5.52
N TYR A 42 1.67 -12.19 -6.51
CA TYR A 42 0.59 -12.14 -7.49
C TYR A 42 0.84 -12.97 -8.74
N PHE A 43 2.07 -12.96 -9.27
CA PHE A 43 2.41 -13.58 -10.56
C PHE A 43 3.33 -14.81 -10.43
N ASP A 44 3.97 -14.99 -9.28
CA ASP A 44 4.90 -16.09 -9.00
C ASP A 44 6.09 -16.13 -9.98
N CYS A 45 6.61 -14.96 -10.35
CA CYS A 45 7.94 -14.85 -10.97
C CYS A 45 9.02 -14.70 -9.90
N GLN A 46 10.23 -15.20 -10.18
CA GLN A 46 11.38 -14.97 -9.33
C GLN A 46 11.77 -13.49 -9.34
N ILE A 47 12.12 -12.97 -8.17
CA ILE A 47 12.49 -11.57 -7.97
C ILE A 47 13.76 -11.47 -7.15
N THR A 48 14.55 -10.45 -7.46
CA THR A 48 15.81 -10.12 -6.78
C THR A 48 15.64 -8.77 -6.11
N GLU A 49 16.53 -8.41 -5.18
CA GLU A 49 16.44 -7.13 -4.47
C GLU A 49 16.36 -5.90 -5.41
N ARG A 50 16.84 -6.03 -6.65
CA ARG A 50 16.76 -4.98 -7.68
C ARG A 50 15.40 -4.88 -8.38
N SER A 51 14.63 -5.98 -8.44
CA SER A 51 13.37 -6.08 -9.19
C SER A 51 12.13 -6.29 -8.30
N GLY A 52 12.34 -6.61 -7.03
CA GLY A 52 11.30 -6.80 -6.04
C GLY A 52 10.90 -5.51 -5.35
N HIS A 53 9.60 -5.38 -5.10
CA HIS A 53 9.00 -4.27 -4.37
C HIS A 53 8.13 -4.83 -3.23
N LEU A 54 7.97 -4.03 -2.19
CA LEU A 54 6.98 -4.29 -1.15
C LEU A 54 5.72 -3.55 -1.53
N ASP A 55 4.65 -4.30 -1.79
CA ASP A 55 3.34 -3.75 -2.17
C ASP A 55 2.38 -3.86 -0.99
N HIS A 56 1.62 -2.80 -0.75
CA HIS A 56 0.57 -2.80 0.27
C HIS A 56 -0.63 -3.60 -0.21
N LEU A 57 -1.10 -4.57 0.59
CA LEU A 57 -2.33 -5.30 0.33
C LEU A 57 -3.54 -4.39 0.43
N ILE A 58 -3.63 -3.66 1.55
CA ILE A 58 -4.61 -2.59 1.74
C ILE A 58 -3.88 -1.26 1.57
N PRO A 59 -4.26 -0.42 0.59
CA PRO A 59 -3.70 0.91 0.44
C PRO A 59 -3.89 1.75 1.70
N ILE A 60 -2.95 2.66 1.96
CA ILE A 60 -3.06 3.62 3.08
C ILE A 60 -4.30 4.51 2.92
N SER A 61 -4.72 4.81 1.68
CA SER A 61 -5.96 5.54 1.41
C SER A 61 -7.21 4.83 1.93
N ASP A 62 -7.15 3.50 2.04
CA ASP A 62 -8.28 2.63 2.35
C ASP A 62 -8.16 2.05 3.78
N GLY A 63 -7.34 2.70 4.63
CA GLY A 63 -7.13 2.31 6.02
C GLY A 63 -6.04 1.26 6.25
N GLY A 64 -5.25 0.93 5.22
CA GLY A 64 -4.07 0.09 5.36
C GLY A 64 -2.94 0.76 6.15
N THR A 65 -2.05 -0.05 6.71
CA THR A 65 -0.94 0.41 7.58
C THR A 65 0.43 0.03 7.00
N ASN A 66 1.52 0.56 7.57
CA ASN A 66 2.88 0.12 7.24
C ASN A 66 3.32 -1.11 8.05
N HIS A 67 2.39 -1.83 8.68
CA HIS A 67 2.73 -3.08 9.34
C HIS A 67 3.27 -4.09 8.32
N LYS A 68 4.29 -4.86 8.67
CA LYS A 68 4.95 -5.81 7.75
C LYS A 68 3.99 -6.81 7.08
N HIS A 69 2.95 -7.23 7.81
CA HIS A 69 1.94 -8.17 7.31
C HIS A 69 0.92 -7.54 6.34
N ASN A 70 0.88 -6.21 6.23
CA ASN A 70 0.17 -5.52 5.15
C ASN A 70 1.02 -5.41 3.87
N PHE A 71 2.28 -5.86 3.88
CA PHE A 71 3.13 -5.89 2.69
C PHE A 71 3.26 -7.29 2.12
N VAL A 72 3.23 -7.40 0.79
CA VAL A 72 3.64 -8.60 0.07
C VAL A 72 4.79 -8.29 -0.87
N LEU A 73 5.52 -9.34 -1.24
CA LEU A 73 6.58 -9.22 -2.21
C LEU A 73 5.99 -9.23 -3.63
N ALA A 74 6.23 -8.19 -4.42
CA ALA A 74 5.69 -8.04 -5.76
C ALA A 74 6.77 -7.65 -6.77
N CYS A 75 6.61 -8.08 -8.03
CA CYS A 75 7.45 -7.57 -9.11
C CYS A 75 7.04 -6.14 -9.51
N ARG A 76 7.93 -5.42 -10.20
CA ARG A 76 7.67 -4.06 -10.70
C ARG A 76 6.36 -3.95 -11.48
N HIS A 77 6.07 -4.92 -12.33
CA HIS A 77 4.90 -4.88 -13.20
C HIS A 77 3.59 -4.95 -12.40
N CYS A 78 3.47 -5.94 -11.51
CA CYS A 78 2.28 -6.08 -10.69
C CYS A 78 2.09 -4.90 -9.73
N ASN A 79 3.15 -4.43 -9.08
CA ASN A 79 3.07 -3.33 -8.11
C ASN A 79 2.82 -1.97 -8.79
N GLY A 80 3.67 -1.61 -9.75
CA GLY A 80 3.72 -0.25 -10.31
C GLY A 80 2.80 -0.01 -11.51
N ASP A 81 2.66 -1.02 -12.38
CA ASP A 81 1.97 -0.83 -13.67
C ASP A 81 0.51 -1.25 -13.57
N GLU A 82 0.23 -2.38 -12.92
CA GLU A 82 -1.08 -3.04 -12.92
C GLU A 82 -1.92 -2.76 -11.65
N LYS A 83 -1.52 -3.25 -10.46
CA LYS A 83 -2.38 -3.22 -9.25
C LYS A 83 -2.64 -1.81 -8.75
N ARG A 84 -1.57 -1.06 -8.46
CA ARG A 84 -1.65 0.28 -7.84
C ARG A 84 -2.52 0.22 -6.55
N GLU A 85 -3.54 1.08 -6.48
CA GLU A 85 -4.47 1.20 -5.35
C GLU A 85 -5.67 0.23 -5.44
N GLN A 86 -5.70 -0.67 -6.44
CA GLN A 86 -6.78 -1.65 -6.57
C GLN A 86 -6.77 -2.66 -5.41
N ASP A 87 -7.97 -3.10 -5.01
CA ASP A 87 -8.16 -4.23 -4.10
C ASP A 87 -7.36 -5.46 -4.56
N TRP A 88 -6.58 -6.02 -3.63
CA TRP A 88 -5.62 -7.08 -3.94
C TRP A 88 -6.30 -8.41 -4.30
N VAL A 89 -7.51 -8.68 -3.79
CA VAL A 89 -8.25 -9.92 -4.08
C VAL A 89 -8.80 -9.85 -5.50
N LEU A 90 -9.42 -8.73 -5.87
CA LEU A 90 -9.85 -8.47 -7.23
C LEU A 90 -8.66 -8.54 -8.19
N PHE A 91 -7.54 -7.91 -7.83
CA PHE A 91 -6.33 -7.95 -8.66
C PHE A 91 -5.79 -9.37 -8.84
N LEU A 92 -5.68 -10.15 -7.76
CA LEU A 92 -5.23 -11.54 -7.83
C LEU A 92 -6.18 -12.40 -8.68
N THR A 93 -7.48 -12.14 -8.60
CA THR A 93 -8.50 -12.82 -9.42
C THR A 93 -8.23 -12.58 -10.91
N LEU A 94 -8.00 -11.32 -11.30
CA LEU A 94 -7.65 -10.96 -12.69
C LEU A 94 -6.32 -11.59 -13.12
N LYS A 95 -5.29 -11.60 -12.28
CA LYS A 95 -3.99 -12.23 -12.58
C LYS A 95 -4.09 -13.75 -12.79
N CYS A 96 -5.09 -14.38 -12.17
CA CYS A 96 -5.30 -15.82 -12.24
C CYS A 96 -6.44 -16.24 -13.19
N GLN A 97 -7.08 -15.30 -13.90
CA GLN A 97 -8.30 -15.57 -14.68
C GLN A 97 -8.15 -16.67 -15.74
N ASN A 98 -6.94 -16.81 -16.32
CA ASN A 98 -6.60 -17.79 -17.35
C ASN A 98 -5.77 -18.97 -16.79
N LEU A 99 -5.72 -19.13 -15.47
CA LEU A 99 -4.96 -20.19 -14.80
C LEU A 99 -5.92 -21.17 -14.11
N PRO A 100 -5.46 -22.40 -13.78
CA PRO A 100 -6.26 -23.31 -12.97
C PRO A 100 -6.67 -22.66 -11.64
N LYS A 101 -7.90 -22.92 -11.19
CA LYS A 101 -8.43 -22.39 -9.91
C LYS A 101 -7.53 -22.69 -8.71
N SER A 102 -6.81 -23.82 -8.74
CA SER A 102 -5.84 -24.20 -7.71
C SER A 102 -4.68 -23.20 -7.58
N VAL A 103 -4.29 -22.52 -8.66
CA VAL A 103 -3.25 -21.49 -8.63
C VAL A 103 -3.74 -20.25 -7.88
N PHE A 104 -4.96 -19.79 -8.17
CA PHE A 104 -5.60 -18.71 -7.42
C PHE A 104 -5.68 -19.07 -5.94
N GLN A 105 -6.23 -20.25 -5.63
CA GLN A 105 -6.44 -20.70 -4.25
C GLN A 105 -5.12 -20.71 -3.46
N LYS A 106 -4.07 -21.33 -4.02
CA LYS A 106 -2.75 -21.40 -3.38
C LYS A 106 -2.15 -20.02 -3.13
N ARG A 107 -2.29 -19.08 -4.07
CA ARG A 107 -1.77 -17.71 -3.90
C ARG A 107 -2.59 -16.93 -2.87
N TYR A 108 -3.92 -17.04 -2.95
CA TYR A 108 -4.84 -16.39 -2.02
C TYR A 108 -4.60 -16.85 -0.58
N GLU A 109 -4.56 -18.16 -0.34
CA GLU A 109 -4.29 -18.74 0.98
C GLU A 109 -2.94 -18.29 1.54
N LYS A 110 -1.90 -18.25 0.69
CA LYS A 110 -0.56 -17.79 1.11
C LYS A 110 -0.58 -16.32 1.52
N ILE A 111 -1.20 -15.44 0.72
CA ILE A 111 -1.31 -14.01 1.05
C ILE A 111 -2.18 -13.81 2.29
N GLN A 112 -3.30 -14.50 2.39
CA GLN A 112 -4.23 -14.38 3.51
C GLN A 112 -3.60 -14.90 4.82
N SER A 113 -2.88 -16.02 4.77
CA SER A 113 -2.12 -16.53 5.92
C SER A 113 -1.08 -15.53 6.38
N TRP A 114 -0.33 -14.91 5.46
CA TRP A 114 0.62 -13.84 5.79
C TRP A 114 -0.05 -12.63 6.44
N TYR A 115 -1.16 -12.16 5.86
CA TYR A 115 -1.90 -11.01 6.36
C TYR A 115 -2.47 -11.25 7.77
N ASN A 116 -2.95 -12.47 8.03
CA ASN A 116 -3.51 -12.88 9.32
C ASN A 116 -2.46 -13.09 10.41
N GLN A 117 -1.17 -13.17 10.07
CA GLN A 117 -0.08 -13.16 11.05
C GLN A 117 0.20 -11.78 11.63
N LYS A 118 -0.54 -10.73 11.23
CA LYS A 118 -0.54 -9.49 11.99
C LYS A 118 -0.84 -9.86 13.44
N ASP A 119 0.16 -9.75 14.31
CA ASP A 119 -0.07 -9.86 15.74
C ASP A 119 -1.28 -8.98 16.05
N CYS A 120 -2.19 -9.47 16.87
CA CYS A 120 -3.24 -8.64 17.46
C CYS A 120 -2.60 -7.58 18.39
N GLN A 121 -1.68 -6.76 17.89
CA GLN A 121 -1.71 -5.35 18.22
C GLN A 121 -3.03 -4.84 17.67
N ILE A 122 -4.09 -5.09 18.43
CA ILE A 122 -5.31 -4.32 18.33
C ILE A 122 -4.84 -2.91 18.59
N MET A 123 -4.53 -2.18 17.53
CA MET A 123 -4.47 -0.74 17.62
C MET A 123 -5.82 -0.37 18.17
N ASP A 124 -5.82 0.25 19.34
CA ASP A 124 -7.04 0.74 19.97
C ASP A 124 -7.86 1.43 18.87
N LEU A 125 -9.09 0.94 18.66
CA LEU A 125 -9.98 1.46 17.62
C LEU A 125 -10.10 2.99 17.74
N ARG A 126 -10.02 3.51 18.97
CA ARG A 126 -9.99 4.94 19.24
C ARG A 126 -8.75 5.62 18.68
N ILE A 127 -7.56 5.05 18.85
CA ILE A 127 -6.31 5.57 18.27
C ILE A 127 -6.39 5.53 16.74
N GLN A 128 -6.92 4.46 16.16
CA GLN A 128 -7.07 4.33 14.72
C GLN A 128 -8.05 5.38 14.15
N GLN A 129 -9.19 5.58 14.81
CA GLN A 129 -10.16 6.61 14.44
C GLN A 129 -9.55 8.00 14.53
N GLU A 130 -8.85 8.31 15.62
CA GLU A 130 -8.23 9.62 15.82
C GLU A 130 -7.14 9.91 14.78
N MET A 131 -6.30 8.91 14.49
CA MET A 131 -5.29 9.02 13.44
C MET A 131 -5.92 9.30 12.07
N ASN A 132 -7.02 8.61 11.72
CA ASN A 132 -7.75 8.85 10.47
C ASN A 132 -8.33 10.27 10.42
N ASN A 133 -8.89 10.76 11.53
CA ASN A 133 -9.41 12.12 11.65
C ASN A 133 -8.31 13.16 11.38
N ILE A 134 -7.15 13.01 12.04
CA ILE A 134 -6.00 13.92 11.88
C ILE A 134 -5.50 13.93 10.43
N ILE A 135 -5.34 12.75 9.82
CA ILE A 135 -4.87 12.64 8.42
C ILE A 135 -5.87 13.26 7.45
N ASN A 136 -7.16 13.01 7.65
CA ASN A 136 -8.21 13.56 6.80
C ASN A 136 -8.29 15.08 6.92
N GLN A 137 -8.17 15.63 8.13
CA GLN A 137 -8.12 17.06 8.35
C GLN A 137 -6.93 17.70 7.64
N ALA A 138 -5.73 17.14 7.79
CA ALA A 138 -4.52 17.66 7.12
C ALA A 138 -4.64 17.62 5.58
N LYS A 139 -5.24 16.56 5.02
CA LYS A 139 -5.51 16.46 3.57
C LYS A 139 -6.52 17.51 3.12
N GLN A 140 -7.58 17.74 3.90
CA GLN A 140 -8.61 18.73 3.60
C GLN A 140 -8.03 20.15 3.63
N ASP A 141 -7.21 20.48 4.62
CA ASP A 141 -6.55 21.79 4.72
C ASP A 141 -5.63 22.04 3.52
N PHE A 142 -4.91 21.01 3.07
CA PHE A 142 -4.10 21.08 1.86
C PHE A 142 -4.96 21.27 0.60
N ASP A 143 -6.06 20.54 0.44
CA ASP A 143 -6.99 20.72 -0.68
C ASP A 143 -7.58 22.15 -0.70
N ASN A 144 -7.90 22.71 0.47
CA ASN A 144 -8.35 24.10 0.61
C ASN A 144 -7.27 25.11 0.16
N ALA A 145 -6.00 24.89 0.52
CA ALA A 145 -4.89 25.72 0.05
C ALA A 145 -4.69 25.62 -1.47
N VAL A 146 -4.81 24.42 -2.04
CA VAL A 146 -4.73 24.18 -3.49
C VAL A 146 -5.85 24.92 -4.22
N ALA A 147 -7.08 24.91 -3.69
CA ALA A 147 -8.20 25.65 -4.27
C ALA A 147 -7.91 27.16 -4.31
N LYS A 148 -7.42 27.75 -3.20
CA LYS A 148 -7.03 29.17 -3.14
C LYS A 148 -5.97 29.53 -4.19
N MET A 149 -4.94 28.70 -4.35
CA MET A 149 -3.91 28.90 -5.36
C MET A 149 -4.45 28.81 -6.79
N ARG A 150 -5.40 27.90 -7.04
CA ARG A 150 -6.07 27.79 -8.35
C ARG A 150 -6.93 29.01 -8.66
N GLU A 151 -7.61 29.59 -7.67
CA GLU A 151 -8.34 30.84 -7.84
C GLU A 151 -7.39 32.01 -8.17
N LEU A 152 -6.28 32.16 -7.43
CA LEU A 152 -5.26 33.18 -7.73
C LEU A 152 -4.73 33.04 -9.16
N LYS A 153 -4.49 31.81 -9.63
CA LYS A 153 -4.03 31.55 -10.99
C LYS A 153 -4.99 32.10 -12.05
N LYS A 154 -6.31 32.11 -11.82
CA LYS A 154 -7.28 32.67 -12.78
C LYS A 154 -7.07 34.17 -13.01
N GLY A 155 -6.47 34.87 -12.04
CA GLY A 155 -6.16 36.30 -12.14
C GLY A 155 -4.82 36.63 -12.81
N ILE A 156 -3.99 35.62 -13.11
CA ILE A 156 -2.71 35.81 -13.79
C ILE A 156 -2.96 35.74 -15.31
N LYS A 157 -2.81 36.88 -15.99
CA LYS A 157 -2.81 36.97 -17.46
C LYS A 157 -1.48 36.54 -18.04
#